data_AF-A0A2D4M9P2-F1
#
_entry.id   AF-A0A2D4M9P2-F1
#
_cell.length_a   1.000
_cell.length_b   1.000
_cell.length_c   1.000
_cell.angle_alpha   90.00
_cell.angle_beta   90.00
_cell.angle_gamma   90.00
#
_symmetry.space_group_name_H-M   'P 1'
#
loop_
_entity.id
_entity.type
_entity.pdbx_description
1 polymer ?
#
loop_
_entity_poly.entity_id
_entity_poly.type
_entity_poly.pdbx_seq_one_letter_code
_entity_poly.pdbx_strand_id
1 'polypeptide(L)'
;MNNLPFPKIDPNVFDREGLKECYVFKPKNPASEIDCPTIIHFVLANINFRNYKAPGVPRETQEEKDFADFDIFDDPDSPFSTFNFKYSNEAFNRLHDLMEFNTLNNLDVIKEVITDSIEYRRQNPSRCSVSLSNVEARRYFNKAKSNNPT
;
A
#
# COMPACT_ATOMS: atom_id res chain seq x y z
N MET A 1 -10.35 20.05 -5.04
CA MET A 1 -9.20 19.13 -5.09
C MET A 1 -7.92 19.93 -5.20
N ASN A 2 -6.81 19.47 -4.59
CA ASN A 2 -5.56 20.22 -4.49
C ASN A 2 -4.70 20.21 -5.78
N ASN A 3 -5.22 19.73 -6.91
CA ASN A 3 -4.50 19.57 -8.18
C ASN A 3 -3.16 18.82 -8.06
N LEU A 4 -3.14 17.81 -7.17
CA LEU A 4 -2.00 16.92 -6.99
C LEU A 4 -2.15 15.68 -7.87
N PRO A 5 -1.10 15.27 -8.61
CA PRO A 5 -1.09 14.00 -9.33
C PRO A 5 -1.27 12.82 -8.37
N PHE A 6 -2.21 11.94 -8.67
CA PHE A 6 -2.50 10.74 -7.87
C PHE A 6 -3.05 9.64 -8.78
N PRO A 7 -2.63 8.38 -8.61
CA PRO A 7 -3.07 7.31 -9.50
C PRO A 7 -4.57 7.09 -9.33
N LYS A 8 -5.28 6.83 -10.43
CA LYS A 8 -6.72 6.59 -10.36
C LYS A 8 -6.98 5.30 -9.57
N ILE A 9 -7.67 5.42 -8.44
CA ILE A 9 -8.20 4.26 -7.71
C ILE A 9 -9.49 3.84 -8.40
N ASP A 10 -9.52 2.59 -8.87
CA ASP A 10 -10.73 1.99 -9.41
C ASP A 10 -11.70 1.70 -8.25
N PRO A 11 -12.91 2.29 -8.23
CA PRO A 11 -13.87 2.06 -7.14
C PRO A 11 -14.27 0.59 -7.02
N ASN A 12 -14.18 -0.18 -8.11
CA ASN A 12 -14.56 -1.59 -8.14
C ASN A 12 -13.36 -2.52 -7.90
N VAL A 13 -12.20 -1.99 -7.47
CA VAL A 13 -11.00 -2.82 -7.23
C VAL A 13 -11.27 -3.88 -6.18
N PHE A 14 -12.00 -3.54 -5.12
CA PHE A 14 -12.33 -4.49 -4.06
C PHE A 14 -13.29 -5.57 -4.55
N ASP A 15 -14.33 -5.19 -5.30
CA ASP A 15 -15.30 -6.15 -5.83
C ASP A 15 -14.66 -7.15 -6.82
N ARG A 16 -13.67 -6.69 -7.61
CA ARG A 16 -12.97 -7.54 -8.59
C ARG A 16 -11.89 -8.42 -7.94
N GLU A 17 -11.08 -7.84 -7.06
CA GLU A 17 -9.87 -8.50 -6.54
C GLU A 17 -10.10 -9.19 -5.19
N GLY A 18 -11.19 -8.87 -4.49
CA GLY A 18 -11.42 -9.27 -3.11
C GLY A 18 -10.44 -8.61 -2.14
N LEU A 19 -10.43 -9.07 -0.88
CA LEU A 19 -9.46 -8.67 0.13
C LEU A 19 -8.09 -9.30 -0.16
N LYS A 20 -7.04 -8.47 -0.22
CA LYS A 20 -5.65 -8.86 -0.45
C LYS A 20 -4.72 -8.19 0.55
N GLU A 21 -3.54 -8.77 0.77
CA GLU A 21 -2.52 -8.16 1.64
C GLU A 21 -1.90 -6.90 1.02
N CYS A 22 -1.90 -6.79 -0.31
CA CYS A 22 -1.27 -5.71 -1.05
C CYS A 22 -2.00 -5.40 -2.37
N TYR A 23 -2.17 -4.11 -2.67
CA TYR A 23 -2.66 -3.60 -3.95
C TYR A 23 -1.65 -2.64 -4.57
N VAL A 24 -1.54 -2.64 -5.90
CA VAL A 24 -0.68 -1.72 -6.65
C VAL A 24 -1.52 -0.81 -7.53
N PHE A 25 -1.39 0.50 -7.35
CA PHE A 25 -2.06 1.51 -8.15
C PHE A 25 -1.02 2.26 -8.99
N LYS A 26 -1.01 2.01 -10.30
CA LYS A 26 -0.12 2.66 -11.28
C LYS A 26 -0.84 3.81 -12.01
N PRO A 27 -0.13 4.85 -12.49
CA PRO A 27 -0.68 5.85 -13.42
C PRO A 27 -1.24 5.18 -14.69
N LYS A 28 -2.33 5.70 -15.24
CA LYS A 28 -2.96 5.07 -16.43
C LYS A 28 -2.19 5.35 -17.71
N ASN A 29 -1.70 6.57 -17.85
CA ASN A 29 -0.88 6.97 -18.98
C ASN A 29 0.40 7.66 -18.48
N PRO A 30 1.51 6.91 -18.34
CA PRO A 30 2.78 7.44 -17.85
C PRO A 30 3.33 8.63 -18.67
N ALA A 31 2.99 8.72 -19.96
CA ALA A 31 3.46 9.80 -20.83
C ALA A 31 2.77 11.14 -20.56
N SER A 32 1.50 11.13 -20.10
CA SER A 32 0.77 12.34 -19.73
C SER A 32 0.77 12.62 -18.23
N GLU A 33 0.92 11.58 -17.40
CA GLU A 33 0.87 11.63 -15.95
C GLU A 33 2.27 11.64 -15.33
N ILE A 34 3.13 12.53 -15.84
CA ILE A 34 4.60 12.45 -15.63
C ILE A 34 5.00 12.49 -14.13
N ASP A 35 4.19 13.14 -13.29
CA ASP A 35 4.44 13.30 -11.86
C ASP A 35 3.51 12.47 -10.97
N CYS A 36 2.72 11.58 -11.56
CA CYS A 36 1.85 10.70 -10.79
C CYS A 36 2.70 9.59 -10.13
N PRO A 37 2.56 9.36 -8.80
CA PRO A 37 3.24 8.27 -8.14
C PRO A 37 2.58 6.93 -8.48
N THR A 38 3.35 5.85 -8.35
CA THR A 38 2.82 4.50 -8.15
C THR A 38 2.64 4.28 -6.66
N ILE A 39 1.51 3.70 -6.25
CA ILE A 39 1.20 3.43 -4.83
C ILE A 39 1.19 1.92 -4.62
N ILE A 40 1.97 1.45 -3.67
CA ILE A 40 1.86 0.12 -3.09
C ILE A 40 1.09 0.29 -1.78
N HIS A 41 -0.11 -0.28 -1.72
CA HIS A 41 -1.00 -0.16 -0.58
C HIS A 41 -1.12 -1.51 0.14
N PHE A 42 -0.41 -1.63 1.26
CA PHE A 42 -0.56 -2.77 2.16
C PHE A 42 -1.77 -2.57 3.06
N VAL A 43 -2.57 -3.62 3.19
CA VAL A 43 -3.76 -3.65 4.05
C VAL A 43 -3.47 -4.56 5.24
N LEU A 44 -3.96 -4.15 6.42
CA LEU A 44 -3.90 -4.98 7.62
C LEU A 44 -4.95 -6.10 7.49
N ALA A 45 -4.53 -7.26 6.99
CA ALA A 45 -5.38 -8.41 6.75
C ALA A 45 -4.63 -9.72 7.04
N ASN A 46 -5.27 -10.63 7.79
CA ASN A 46 -4.75 -11.96 8.12
C ASN A 46 -5.30 -13.01 7.13
N ILE A 47 -4.67 -13.13 5.95
CA ILE A 47 -5.09 -14.04 4.88
C ILE A 47 -4.12 -15.23 4.79
N ASN A 48 -2.99 -15.08 4.10
CA ASN A 48 -2.04 -16.17 3.91
C ASN A 48 -1.28 -16.54 5.18
N PHE A 49 -1.06 -15.58 6.09
CA PHE A 49 -0.34 -15.81 7.36
C PHE A 49 -0.98 -16.91 8.23
N ARG A 50 -2.30 -17.11 8.12
CA ARG A 50 -3.04 -18.21 8.76
C ARG A 50 -2.48 -19.59 8.40
N ASN A 51 -2.04 -19.76 7.16
CA ASN A 51 -1.62 -21.06 6.61
C ASN A 51 -0.09 -21.19 6.50
N TYR A 52 0.64 -20.08 6.43
CA TYR A 52 2.07 -20.05 6.14
C TYR A 52 2.83 -19.31 7.25
N LYS A 53 3.98 -19.87 7.65
CA LYS A 53 4.88 -19.24 8.65
C LYS A 53 5.96 -18.39 8.02
N ALA A 54 6.26 -18.63 6.75
CA ALA A 54 7.12 -17.81 5.91
C ALA A 54 6.65 -17.94 4.44
N PRO A 55 7.03 -17.02 3.53
CA PRO A 55 6.61 -17.12 2.13
C PRO A 55 6.93 -18.49 1.53
N GLY A 56 5.89 -19.20 1.08
CA GLY A 56 6.01 -20.56 0.53
C GLY A 56 6.24 -21.69 1.54
N VAL A 57 6.30 -21.40 2.85
CA VAL A 57 6.51 -22.39 3.92
C VAL A 57 5.24 -22.58 4.75
N PRO A 58 4.50 -23.70 4.59
CA PRO A 58 3.26 -23.93 5.31
C PRO A 58 3.50 -24.15 6.81
N ARG A 59 2.46 -23.92 7.60
CA ARG A 59 2.37 -24.30 9.02
C ARG A 59 1.99 -25.76 9.12
N GLU A 60 2.69 -26.50 9.97
CA GLU A 60 2.53 -27.96 10.08
C GLU A 60 1.86 -28.34 11.40
N THR A 61 2.36 -27.82 12.52
CA THR A 61 1.86 -28.19 13.85
C THR A 61 0.56 -27.46 14.19
N GLN A 62 -0.18 -27.99 15.17
CA GLN A 62 -1.42 -27.35 15.62
C GLN A 62 -1.10 -26.03 16.31
N GLU A 63 -0.04 -25.97 17.11
CA GLU A 63 0.39 -24.76 17.81
C GLU A 63 0.76 -23.63 16.84
N GLU A 64 1.42 -23.98 15.71
CA GLU A 64 1.73 -23.00 14.66
C GLU A 64 0.46 -22.43 14.02
N LYS A 65 -0.57 -23.25 13.82
CA LYS A 65 -1.85 -22.84 13.23
C LYS A 65 -2.67 -22.00 14.20
N ASP A 66 -2.78 -22.44 15.45
CA ASP A 66 -3.50 -21.71 16.51
C ASP A 66 -2.88 -20.32 16.75
N PHE A 67 -1.55 -20.19 16.64
CA PHE A 67 -0.90 -18.89 16.73
C PHE A 67 -1.34 -17.93 15.62
N ALA A 68 -1.57 -18.40 14.40
CA ALA A 68 -1.97 -17.55 13.27
C ALA A 68 -3.48 -17.45 13.08
N ASP A 69 -4.26 -18.24 13.80
CA ASP A 69 -5.72 -18.24 13.76
C ASP A 69 -6.31 -17.17 14.68
N PHE A 70 -6.39 -15.94 14.19
CA PHE A 70 -7.00 -14.82 14.92
C PHE A 70 -7.58 -13.77 13.98
N ASP A 71 -8.65 -13.13 14.42
CA ASP A 71 -9.26 -11.99 13.74
C ASP A 71 -8.72 -10.68 14.30
N ILE A 72 -8.66 -9.67 13.43
CA ILE A 72 -8.14 -8.34 13.79
C ILE A 72 -9.30 -7.45 14.25
N PHE A 73 -10.37 -7.41 13.45
CA PHE A 73 -11.51 -6.50 13.63
C PHE A 73 -12.83 -7.19 13.95
N ASP A 74 -12.95 -8.49 13.66
CA ASP A 74 -14.22 -9.21 13.75
C ASP A 74 -14.49 -9.77 15.16
N ASP A 75 -13.47 -9.82 16.01
CA ASP A 75 -13.59 -10.24 17.41
C ASP A 75 -13.82 -9.01 18.33
N PRO A 76 -14.97 -8.91 19.03
CA PRO A 76 -15.23 -7.82 19.97
C PRO A 76 -14.27 -7.79 21.16
N ASP A 77 -13.68 -8.94 21.52
CA ASP A 77 -12.66 -9.06 22.57
C ASP A 77 -11.23 -8.96 22.02
N SER A 78 -11.09 -8.57 20.74
CA SER A 78 -9.80 -8.40 20.07
C SER A 78 -8.87 -7.45 20.83
N PRO A 79 -7.61 -7.86 21.07
CA PRO A 79 -6.63 -6.97 21.69
C PRO A 79 -6.18 -5.85 20.75
N PHE A 80 -6.59 -5.85 19.47
CA PHE A 80 -6.12 -4.94 18.40
C PHE A 80 -6.97 -3.67 18.24
N SER A 81 -7.89 -3.41 19.17
CA SER A 81 -8.68 -2.17 19.19
C SER A 81 -7.79 -0.92 19.26
N THR A 82 -8.20 0.13 18.55
CA THR A 82 -7.52 1.44 18.58
C THR A 82 -7.49 2.09 19.97
N PHE A 83 -8.33 1.63 20.90
CA PHE A 83 -8.35 2.11 22.28
C PHE A 83 -7.49 1.27 23.24
N ASN A 84 -6.98 0.13 22.79
CA ASN A 84 -6.14 -0.72 23.62
C ASN A 84 -4.65 -0.35 23.47
N PHE A 85 -3.99 -0.13 24.60
CA PHE A 85 -2.56 0.22 24.67
C PHE A 85 -1.72 -0.85 25.38
N LYS A 86 -2.34 -1.95 25.83
CA LYS A 86 -1.65 -3.03 26.54
C LYS A 86 -1.79 -4.32 25.76
N TYR A 87 -0.65 -4.84 25.31
CA TYR A 87 -0.58 -6.07 24.53
C TYR A 87 0.10 -7.17 25.35
N SER A 88 -0.47 -8.37 25.33
CA SER A 88 0.29 -9.56 25.73
C SER A 88 1.41 -9.80 24.70
N ASN A 89 2.45 -10.53 25.09
CA ASN A 89 3.53 -10.88 24.14
C ASN A 89 2.98 -11.63 22.93
N GLU A 90 1.99 -12.49 23.13
CA GLU A 90 1.35 -13.24 22.05
C GLU A 90 0.60 -12.31 21.08
N ALA A 91 -0.23 -11.39 21.59
CA ALA A 91 -0.94 -10.43 20.74
C ALA A 91 0.04 -9.53 19.96
N PHE A 92 1.10 -9.06 20.63
CA PHE A 92 2.15 -8.27 19.98
C PHE A 92 2.83 -9.04 18.85
N ASN A 93 3.32 -10.26 19.14
CA ASN A 93 4.00 -11.10 18.15
C ASN A 93 3.07 -11.45 16.99
N ARG A 94 1.79 -11.77 17.24
CA ARG A 94 0.80 -12.04 16.19
C ARG A 94 0.70 -10.90 15.18
N LEU A 95 0.54 -9.67 15.65
CA LEU A 95 0.41 -8.51 14.75
C LEU A 95 1.74 -8.13 14.09
N HIS A 96 2.84 -8.26 14.83
CA HIS A 96 4.19 -8.02 14.32
C HIS A 96 4.55 -8.98 13.18
N ASP A 97 4.46 -10.28 13.45
CA ASP A 97 4.82 -11.36 12.53
C ASP A 97 3.88 -11.38 11.32
N LEU A 98 2.59 -11.06 11.51
CA LEU A 98 1.64 -10.90 10.42
C LEU A 98 2.11 -9.84 9.41
N MET A 99 2.51 -8.67 9.89
CA MET A 99 2.92 -7.57 9.00
C MET A 99 4.30 -7.82 8.38
N GLU A 100 5.21 -8.45 9.11
CA GLU A 100 6.48 -8.93 8.54
C GLU A 100 6.23 -9.94 7.42
N PHE A 101 5.43 -10.97 7.69
CA PHE A 101 5.06 -11.99 6.71
C PHE A 101 4.41 -11.36 5.48
N ASN A 102 3.40 -10.50 5.66
CA ASN A 102 2.70 -9.87 4.53
C ASN A 102 3.65 -9.05 3.66
N THR A 103 4.63 -8.38 4.27
CA THR A 103 5.66 -7.61 3.54
C THR A 103 6.60 -8.53 2.77
N LEU A 104 7.12 -9.57 3.41
CA LEU A 104 8.04 -10.54 2.78
C LEU A 104 7.35 -11.33 1.67
N ASN A 105 6.08 -11.71 1.87
CA ASN A 105 5.30 -12.47 0.90
C ASN A 105 5.00 -11.67 -0.38
N ASN A 106 5.09 -10.33 -0.32
CA ASN A 106 4.90 -9.43 -1.46
C ASN A 106 6.22 -8.77 -1.92
N LEU A 107 7.37 -9.34 -1.55
CA LEU A 107 8.69 -8.78 -1.89
C LEU A 107 8.90 -8.63 -3.41
N ASP A 108 8.42 -9.59 -4.20
CA ASP A 108 8.58 -9.55 -5.66
C ASP A 108 7.73 -8.43 -6.29
N VAL A 109 6.54 -8.15 -5.75
CA VAL A 109 5.71 -7.00 -6.16
C VAL A 109 6.46 -5.69 -5.89
N ILE A 110 7.10 -5.57 -4.72
CA ILE A 110 7.90 -4.39 -4.39
C ILE A 110 9.06 -4.22 -5.37
N LYS A 111 9.80 -5.30 -5.65
CA LYS A 111 10.93 -5.27 -6.61
C LYS A 111 10.47 -4.90 -8.02
N GLU A 112 9.35 -5.44 -8.49
CA GLU A 112 8.77 -5.11 -9.79
C GLU A 112 8.41 -3.63 -9.87
N VAL A 113 7.69 -3.10 -8.88
CA VAL A 113 7.30 -1.69 -8.85
C VAL A 113 8.51 -0.75 -8.77
N ILE A 114 9.55 -1.12 -8.03
CA ILE A 114 10.81 -0.35 -7.99
C ILE A 114 11.51 -0.40 -9.36
N THR A 115 11.54 -1.56 -10.01
CA THR A 115 12.14 -1.72 -11.35
C THR A 115 11.42 -0.84 -12.37
N ASP A 116 10.09 -0.90 -12.42
CA ASP A 116 9.26 -0.02 -13.26
C ASP A 116 9.54 1.46 -12.98
N SER A 117 9.68 1.82 -11.70
CA SER A 117 9.97 3.20 -11.29
C SER A 117 11.37 3.66 -11.74
N ILE A 118 12.35 2.76 -11.78
CA ILE A 118 13.69 3.03 -12.30
C ILE A 118 13.64 3.22 -13.82
N GLU A 119 12.99 2.33 -14.56
CA GLU A 119 12.85 2.43 -16.01
C GLU A 119 12.12 3.71 -16.42
N TYR A 120 11.02 4.01 -15.73
CA TYR A 120 10.30 5.26 -15.91
C TYR A 120 11.20 6.49 -15.72
N ARG A 121 12.05 6.50 -14.67
CA ARG A 121 13.01 7.59 -14.43
C ARG A 121 14.09 7.69 -15.49
N ARG A 122 14.58 6.57 -16.04
CA ARG A 122 15.57 6.57 -17.13
C ARG A 122 15.02 7.27 -18.38
N GLN A 123 13.74 7.07 -18.66
CA GLN A 123 13.05 7.70 -19.80
C GLN A 123 12.60 9.14 -19.51
N ASN A 124 12.43 9.50 -18.23
CA ASN A 124 11.92 10.80 -17.77
C ASN A 124 12.85 11.42 -16.69
N PRO A 125 14.09 11.82 -17.05
CA PRO A 125 15.11 12.26 -16.08
C PRO A 125 14.78 13.59 -15.38
N SER A 126 13.76 14.32 -15.82
CA SER A 126 13.32 15.61 -15.28
C SER A 126 12.54 15.53 -13.96
N ARG A 127 12.38 14.34 -13.36
CA ARG A 127 11.90 14.20 -11.97
C ARG A 127 12.94 14.69 -10.98
N CYS A 128 13.08 16.01 -10.87
CA CYS A 128 13.49 16.62 -9.61
C CYS A 128 12.45 16.16 -8.58
N SER A 129 12.90 15.74 -7.39
CA SER A 129 11.99 15.38 -6.29
C SER A 129 10.89 16.43 -6.19
N VAL A 130 9.63 16.00 -6.05
CA VAL A 130 8.51 16.93 -5.89
C VAL A 130 8.74 17.69 -4.59
N SER A 131 9.37 18.87 -4.68
CA SER A 131 9.51 19.76 -3.53
C SER A 131 8.15 20.39 -3.24
N LEU A 132 7.92 20.73 -1.98
CA LEU A 132 6.73 21.50 -1.59
C LEU A 132 6.62 22.79 -2.40
N SER A 133 7.76 23.43 -2.71
CA SER A 133 7.81 24.60 -3.58
C SER A 133 7.33 24.33 -5.00
N ASN A 134 7.59 23.15 -5.57
CA ASN A 134 7.08 22.77 -6.90
C ASN A 134 5.56 22.59 -6.90
N VAL A 135 5.00 22.04 -5.81
CA VAL A 135 3.55 21.90 -5.63
C VAL A 135 2.87 23.26 -5.51
N GLU A 136 3.43 24.15 -4.68
CA GLU A 136 2.90 25.50 -4.49
C GLU A 136 2.95 26.30 -5.79
N ALA A 137 4.08 26.27 -6.51
CA ALA A 137 4.23 26.95 -7.79
C ALA A 137 3.17 26.48 -8.80
N ARG A 138 2.92 25.17 -8.93
CA ARG A 138 1.88 24.63 -9.81
C ARG A 138 0.48 25.12 -9.46
N ARG A 139 0.18 25.28 -8.17
CA ARG A 139 -1.09 25.83 -7.71
C ARG A 139 -1.30 27.28 -8.18
N TYR A 140 -0.24 28.09 -8.15
CA TYR A 140 -0.28 29.47 -8.67
C TYR A 140 -0.44 29.53 -10.18
N PHE A 141 0.35 28.76 -10.95
CA PHE A 141 0.27 28.79 -12.42
C PHE A 141 -1.05 28.24 -12.97
N ASN A 142 -1.63 27.23 -12.34
CA ASN A 142 -2.94 26.71 -12.74
C ASN A 142 -4.08 27.69 -12.45
N LYS A 143 -3.98 28.50 -11.39
CA LYS A 143 -4.93 29.57 -11.07
C LYS A 143 -4.84 30.74 -12.06
N ALA A 144 -3.65 31.03 -12.59
CA ALA A 144 -3.48 32.04 -13.63
C ALA A 144 -4.11 31.60 -14.97
N LYS A 145 -4.01 30.32 -15.33
CA LYS A 145 -4.64 29.77 -16.55
C LYS A 145 -6.18 29.77 -16.51
N SER A 146 -6.80 29.62 -15.34
CA SER A 146 -8.26 29.68 -15.22
C SER A 146 -8.84 31.10 -15.26
N ASN A 147 -8.00 32.12 -15.12
CA ASN A 147 -8.41 33.52 -14.98
C ASN A 147 -8.22 34.36 -16.25
N ASN A 148 -7.78 33.75 -17.37
CA ASN A 148 -7.80 34.44 -18.66
C ASN A 148 -9.18 34.25 -19.30
N PRO A 149 -10.00 35.31 -19.43
CA PRO A 149 -11.25 35.23 -20.16
C PRO A 149 -10.94 35.07 -21.65
N THR A 150 -11.76 34.27 -22.34
CA THR A 150 -11.87 34.28 -23.80
C THR A 150 -12.57 35.54 -24.25
#